data_AF-A0A1I9GBN3-F1
#
_entry.id   AF-A0A1I9GBN3-F1
#
_cell.length_a   1.000
_cell.length_b   1.000
_cell.length_c   1.000
_cell.angle_alpha   90.00
_cell.angle_beta   90.00
_cell.angle_gamma   90.00
#
_symmetry.space_group_name_H-M   'P 1'
#
loop_
_entity.id
_entity.type
_entity.pdbx_description
1 polymer ?
#
loop_
_entity_poly.entity_id
_entity_poly.type
_entity_poly.pdbx_seq_one_letter_code
_entity_poly.pdbx_strand_id
1 'polypeptide(L)'
;MFSATNDPALSIVDLKTFLTTEQQVKKDFISGLYLQFDDINEKKVASIIDNFGTAKQGVKILGPIGFRWLLLGEWGNIMKPGHERVFQDMDHTLSHYYVNSSHNTYLTGLQIKGEATVEGYINALKKGVRLLE
;
A
#
# COMPACT_ATOMS: atom_id res chain seq x y z
N MET A 1 9.80 -15.94 14.50
CA MET A 1 8.90 -14.94 15.12
C MET A 1 9.26 -14.90 16.59
N PHE A 2 10.25 -14.12 16.98
CA PHE A 2 10.70 -14.05 18.37
C PHE A 2 11.18 -12.64 18.65
N SER A 3 10.69 -12.05 19.73
CA SER A 3 11.19 -10.77 20.22
C SER A 3 12.70 -10.85 20.47
N ALA A 4 13.37 -9.70 20.67
CA ALA A 4 14.77 -9.66 21.07
C ALA A 4 15.06 -10.44 22.38
N THR A 5 14.01 -10.83 23.11
CA THR A 5 14.06 -11.56 24.38
C THR A 5 13.57 -13.01 24.30
N ASN A 6 13.31 -13.54 23.10
CA ASN A 6 12.80 -14.90 22.88
C ASN A 6 11.40 -15.17 23.49
N ASP A 7 10.63 -14.10 23.72
CA ASP A 7 9.25 -14.14 24.18
C ASP A 7 8.30 -14.35 22.97
N PRO A 8 7.19 -15.10 23.11
CA PRO A 8 6.13 -15.17 22.10
C PRO A 8 5.42 -13.84 21.79
N ALA A 9 5.73 -12.72 22.47
CA ALA A 9 5.13 -11.41 22.22
C ALA A 9 6.16 -10.31 21.92
N LEU A 10 5.77 -9.34 21.08
CA LEU A 10 6.61 -8.17 20.74
C LEU A 10 6.39 -7.03 21.75
N SER A 11 7.47 -6.48 22.28
CA SER A 11 7.44 -5.24 23.06
C SER A 11 7.31 -4.01 22.16
N ILE A 12 7.14 -2.82 22.76
CA ILE A 12 7.20 -1.54 22.03
C ILE A 12 8.52 -1.41 21.25
N VAL A 13 9.65 -1.82 21.83
CA VAL A 13 10.97 -1.71 21.19
C VAL A 13 11.07 -2.68 20.01
N ASP A 14 10.61 -3.92 20.18
CA ASP A 14 10.63 -4.92 19.10
C ASP A 14 9.74 -4.49 17.93
N LEU A 15 8.52 -4.05 18.22
CA LEU A 15 7.58 -3.62 17.19
C LEU A 15 8.07 -2.35 16.47
N LYS A 16 8.64 -1.40 17.21
CA LYS A 16 9.27 -0.21 16.61
C LYS A 16 10.37 -0.62 15.63
N THR A 17 11.27 -1.50 16.06
CA THR A 17 12.37 -2.00 15.24
C THR A 17 11.85 -2.71 13.99
N PHE A 18 10.83 -3.56 14.13
CA PHE A 18 10.19 -4.22 12.99
C PHE A 18 9.62 -3.22 11.97
N LEU A 19 8.86 -2.22 12.43
CA LEU A 19 8.24 -1.23 11.54
C LEU A 19 9.28 -0.33 10.85
N THR A 20 10.34 0.06 11.53
CA THR A 20 11.36 0.96 10.96
C THR A 20 12.39 0.25 10.10
N THR A 21 12.85 -0.94 10.54
CA THR A 21 13.98 -1.64 9.93
C THR A 21 13.52 -2.63 8.88
N GLU A 22 12.56 -3.50 9.22
CA GLU A 22 12.11 -4.59 8.34
C GLU A 22 11.07 -4.10 7.34
N GLN A 23 10.03 -3.39 7.82
CA GLN A 23 8.99 -2.84 6.93
C GLN A 23 9.43 -1.57 6.20
N GLN A 24 10.61 -1.03 6.57
CA GLN A 24 11.19 0.18 5.98
C GLN A 24 10.18 1.33 5.88
N VAL A 25 9.33 1.49 6.91
CA VAL A 25 8.42 2.63 7.02
C VAL A 25 9.28 3.87 7.28
N LYS A 26 9.83 4.42 6.21
CA LYS A 26 10.70 5.60 6.20
C LYS A 26 9.89 6.79 5.73
N LYS A 27 10.31 7.96 6.22
CA LYS A 27 9.92 9.25 5.65
C LYS A 27 10.50 9.30 4.22
N ASP A 28 9.68 9.01 3.22
CA ASP A 28 10.07 9.21 1.83
C ASP A 28 10.29 10.73 1.64
N PHE A 29 11.56 11.13 1.46
CA PHE A 29 11.96 12.55 1.37
C PHE A 29 11.44 13.22 0.08
N ILE A 30 11.04 12.40 -0.90
CA ILE A 30 10.67 12.84 -2.26
C ILE A 30 9.20 13.28 -2.33
N SER A 31 8.37 12.92 -1.36
CA SER A 31 6.94 13.25 -1.39
C SER A 31 6.50 13.76 -0.03
N GLY A 32 6.65 15.07 0.17
CA GLY A 32 6.16 15.82 1.35
C GLY A 32 4.63 15.77 1.56
N LEU A 33 3.93 14.78 0.99
CA LEU A 33 2.51 14.55 1.08
C LEU A 33 2.11 13.24 1.80
N TYR A 34 3.05 12.38 2.18
CA TYR A 34 2.73 11.10 2.81
C TYR A 34 2.56 11.22 4.33
N LEU A 35 1.34 11.55 4.74
CA LEU A 35 0.94 11.81 6.13
C LEU A 35 0.49 10.57 6.93
N GLN A 36 0.41 9.37 6.35
CA GLN A 36 -0.20 8.23 7.08
C GLN A 36 0.74 7.58 8.10
N PHE A 37 2.02 7.47 7.79
CA PHE A 37 3.03 6.96 8.72
C PHE A 37 4.04 8.03 9.11
N ASP A 38 3.55 9.12 9.72
CA ASP A 38 4.42 10.03 10.49
C ASP A 38 5.29 9.25 11.47
N ASP A 39 6.50 9.79 11.68
CA ASP A 39 7.63 9.28 12.45
C ASP A 39 7.24 8.25 13.51
N ILE A 40 7.68 7.00 13.33
CA ILE A 40 7.33 5.86 14.20
C ILE A 40 8.01 6.05 15.57
N ASN A 41 7.37 6.85 16.41
CA ASN A 41 7.78 7.08 17.79
C ASN A 41 7.14 6.07 18.75
N GLU A 42 7.67 6.00 19.96
CA GLU A 42 7.21 5.03 20.96
C GLU A 42 5.74 5.21 21.35
N LYS A 43 5.20 6.45 21.29
CA LYS A 43 3.79 6.71 21.58
C LYS A 43 2.88 6.12 20.50
N LYS A 44 3.25 6.27 19.22
CA LYS A 44 2.51 5.71 18.08
C LYS A 44 2.55 4.18 18.14
N VAL A 45 3.73 3.60 18.39
CA VAL A 45 3.86 2.14 18.58
C VAL A 45 3.05 1.64 19.76
N ALA A 46 3.03 2.36 20.88
CA ALA A 46 2.18 2.01 22.03
C ALA A 46 0.68 2.04 21.66
N SER A 47 0.23 3.03 20.88
CA SER A 47 -1.16 3.10 20.40
C SER A 47 -1.52 1.96 19.44
N ILE A 48 -0.57 1.52 18.61
CA ILE A 48 -0.75 0.34 17.74
C ILE A 48 -0.92 -0.92 18.60
N ILE A 49 -0.10 -1.08 19.63
CA ILE A 49 -0.23 -2.21 20.56
C ILE A 49 -1.56 -2.16 21.31
N ASP A 50 -2.06 -0.98 21.68
CA ASP A 50 -3.38 -0.84 22.30
C ASP A 50 -4.51 -1.26 21.34
N ASN A 51 -4.37 -0.96 20.05
CA ASN A 51 -5.38 -1.27 19.04
C ASN A 51 -5.41 -2.76 18.65
N PHE A 52 -4.24 -3.41 18.56
CA PHE A 52 -4.13 -4.78 18.04
C PHE A 52 -3.75 -5.82 19.10
N GLY A 53 -3.26 -5.40 20.27
CA GLY A 53 -2.74 -6.25 21.33
C GLY A 53 -3.70 -6.45 22.50
N THR A 54 -3.19 -7.05 23.57
CA THR A 54 -3.88 -7.20 24.85
C THR A 54 -2.93 -6.79 25.98
N ALA A 55 -3.44 -6.07 26.98
CA ALA A 55 -2.64 -5.72 28.16
C ALA A 55 -2.51 -6.95 29.07
N LYS A 56 -1.33 -7.58 29.12
CA LYS A 56 -1.01 -8.57 30.16
C LYS A 56 -0.26 -7.87 31.29
N GLN A 57 -0.80 -7.93 32.51
CA GLN A 57 -0.15 -7.46 33.75
C GLN A 57 0.38 -6.01 33.67
N GLY A 58 -0.33 -5.13 32.96
CA GLY A 58 0.04 -3.71 32.83
C GLY A 58 1.16 -3.42 31.83
N VAL A 59 1.77 -4.43 31.21
CA VAL A 59 2.79 -4.26 30.17
C VAL A 59 2.12 -4.34 28.79
N LYS A 60 2.37 -3.33 27.94
CA LYS A 60 1.87 -3.29 26.57
C LYS A 60 2.71 -4.21 25.68
N ILE A 61 2.13 -5.35 25.30
CA ILE A 61 2.78 -6.35 24.44
C ILE A 61 1.85 -6.75 23.29
N LEU A 62 2.44 -7.06 22.14
CA LEU A 62 1.73 -7.55 20.96
C LEU A 62 1.98 -9.05 20.78
N GLY A 63 1.00 -9.87 21.16
CA GLY A 63 1.05 -11.31 20.95
C GLY A 63 0.89 -11.70 19.47
N PRO A 64 1.05 -12.99 19.13
CA PRO A 64 1.10 -13.47 17.75
C PRO A 64 -0.22 -13.25 16.99
N ILE A 65 -1.35 -13.36 17.69
CA ILE A 65 -2.68 -13.09 17.11
C ILE A 65 -2.80 -11.60 16.75
N GLY A 66 -2.43 -10.70 17.67
CA GLY A 66 -2.45 -9.26 17.42
C GLY A 66 -1.50 -8.85 16.30
N PHE A 67 -0.31 -9.45 16.26
CA PHE A 67 0.63 -9.24 15.17
C PHE A 67 0.08 -9.71 13.82
N ARG A 68 -0.63 -10.84 13.77
CA ARG A 68 -1.33 -11.27 12.55
C ARG A 68 -2.37 -10.25 12.09
N TRP A 69 -3.16 -9.68 13.00
CA TRP A 69 -4.13 -8.64 12.66
C TRP A 69 -3.47 -7.34 12.19
N LEU A 70 -2.34 -6.97 12.79
CA LEU A 70 -1.53 -5.85 12.33
C LEU A 70 -1.10 -6.03 10.87
N LEU A 71 -0.56 -7.20 10.52
CA LEU A 71 -0.11 -7.53 9.16
C LEU A 71 -1.26 -7.65 8.14
N LEU A 72 -2.47 -8.00 8.58
CA LEU A 72 -3.65 -8.01 7.73
C LEU A 72 -4.33 -6.63 7.63
N GLY A 73 -3.92 -5.66 8.44
CA GLY A 73 -4.43 -4.30 8.44
C GLY A 73 -3.64 -3.37 7.53
N GLU A 74 -3.85 -2.06 7.72
CA GLU A 74 -3.18 -1.00 6.95
C GLU A 74 -1.65 -1.06 7.05
N TRP A 75 -1.13 -1.51 8.20
CA TRP A 75 0.31 -1.61 8.49
C TRP A 75 1.04 -2.71 7.72
N GLY A 76 0.32 -3.72 7.21
CA GLY A 76 0.88 -4.78 6.38
C GLY A 76 0.43 -4.70 4.92
N ASN A 77 -0.18 -3.59 4.49
CA ASN A 77 -0.59 -3.41 3.11
C ASN A 77 0.64 -3.31 2.19
N ILE A 78 0.62 -4.03 1.07
CA ILE A 78 1.68 -3.96 0.06
C ILE A 78 1.68 -2.62 -0.68
N MET A 79 0.52 -1.97 -0.76
CA MET A 79 0.40 -0.64 -1.34
C MET A 79 0.91 0.39 -0.34
N LYS A 80 1.82 1.26 -0.79
CA LYS A 80 2.25 2.40 0.01
C LYS A 80 1.01 3.27 0.32
N PRO A 81 0.74 3.60 1.59
CA PRO A 81 -0.34 4.51 1.95
C PRO A 81 -0.14 5.82 1.21
N GLY A 82 -1.19 6.50 0.75
CA GLY A 82 -1.18 7.74 -0.05
C GLY A 82 -0.99 7.54 -1.57
N HIS A 83 -0.68 6.32 -2.03
CA HIS A 83 -0.65 5.96 -3.46
C HIS A 83 -2.01 5.43 -3.95
N GLU A 84 -3.09 5.60 -3.19
CA GLU A 84 -4.44 5.15 -3.57
C GLU A 84 -5.09 6.05 -4.63
N ARG A 85 -4.49 7.21 -4.90
CA ARG A 85 -4.92 8.20 -5.90
C ARG A 85 -3.73 8.66 -6.74
N VAL A 86 -3.98 9.55 -7.69
CA VAL A 86 -2.90 10.20 -8.47
C VAL A 86 -1.97 10.92 -7.49
N PHE A 87 -0.73 10.43 -7.41
CA PHE A 87 0.32 10.92 -6.52
C PHE A 87 1.52 11.48 -7.28
N GLN A 88 1.56 11.28 -8.59
CA GLN A 88 2.56 11.84 -9.47
C GLN A 88 2.31 13.35 -9.65
N ASP A 89 3.38 14.11 -9.85
CA ASP A 89 3.28 15.48 -10.34
C ASP A 89 2.64 15.47 -11.74
N MET A 90 1.52 16.17 -11.92
CA MET A 90 0.74 16.23 -13.16
C MET A 90 0.94 17.54 -13.94
N ASP A 91 1.87 18.40 -13.52
CA ASP A 91 2.14 19.70 -14.16
C ASP A 91 3.26 19.67 -15.23
N HIS A 92 3.88 18.51 -15.46
CA HIS A 92 4.85 18.35 -16.56
C HIS A 92 4.16 18.25 -17.93
N THR A 93 4.95 18.37 -19.00
CA THR A 93 4.43 18.17 -20.37
C THR A 93 4.11 16.71 -20.64
N LEU A 94 3.20 16.44 -21.59
CA LEU A 94 2.68 15.08 -21.85
C LEU A 94 3.77 14.03 -22.14
N SER A 95 4.91 14.43 -22.71
CA SER A 95 6.04 13.56 -23.01
C SER A 95 6.75 12.97 -21.78
N HIS A 96 6.46 13.48 -20.57
CA HIS A 96 7.01 12.97 -19.31
C HIS A 96 6.22 11.79 -18.75
N TYR A 97 5.06 11.46 -19.33
CA TYR A 97 4.14 10.46 -18.80
C TYR A 97 4.05 9.23 -19.69
N TYR A 98 4.00 8.06 -19.06
CA TYR A 98 3.49 6.87 -19.74
C TYR A 98 1.97 6.97 -19.85
N VAL A 99 1.45 6.77 -21.06
CA VAL A 99 0.01 6.82 -21.35
C VAL A 99 -0.50 5.41 -21.62
N ASN A 100 -1.56 5.01 -20.93
CA ASN A 100 -2.24 3.75 -21.20
C ASN A 100 -2.99 3.87 -22.54
N SER A 101 -2.51 3.14 -23.56
CA SER A 101 -3.01 3.17 -24.94
C SER A 101 -3.55 1.81 -25.37
N SER A 102 -4.64 1.81 -26.15
CA SER A 102 -5.18 0.63 -26.80
C SER A 102 -5.14 0.78 -28.32
N HIS A 103 -4.72 -0.28 -29.00
CA HIS A 103 -4.70 -0.40 -30.46
C HIS A 103 -5.84 -1.30 -30.90
N ASN A 104 -6.48 -0.99 -32.03
CA ASN A 104 -7.68 -1.69 -32.54
C ASN A 104 -8.74 -1.87 -31.44
N THR A 105 -9.12 -0.79 -30.75
CA THR A 105 -9.93 -0.87 -29.52
C THR A 105 -11.34 -1.40 -29.76
N TYR A 106 -11.87 -1.18 -30.96
CA TYR A 106 -13.13 -1.75 -31.40
C TYR A 106 -13.10 -3.27 -31.45
N LEU A 107 -11.93 -3.88 -31.68
CA LEU A 107 -11.82 -5.29 -31.99
C LEU A 107 -11.87 -6.15 -30.73
N THR A 108 -12.77 -7.12 -30.75
CA THR A 108 -12.88 -8.17 -29.74
C THR A 108 -12.52 -9.52 -30.35
N GLY A 109 -11.58 -10.24 -29.74
CA GLY A 109 -11.11 -11.53 -30.22
C GLY A 109 -9.89 -11.45 -31.15
N LEU A 110 -9.90 -12.24 -32.23
CA LEU A 110 -8.75 -12.39 -33.13
C LEU A 110 -8.63 -11.24 -34.13
N GLN A 111 -7.41 -10.86 -34.53
CA GLN A 111 -7.18 -9.79 -35.52
C GLN A 111 -7.92 -9.97 -36.86
N ILE A 112 -8.08 -11.21 -37.33
CA ILE A 112 -8.67 -11.50 -38.65
C ILE A 112 -10.16 -11.88 -38.56
N LYS A 113 -10.58 -12.48 -37.44
CA LYS A 113 -11.92 -13.09 -37.29
C LYS A 113 -12.74 -12.51 -36.14
N GLY A 114 -12.18 -11.54 -35.42
CA GLY A 114 -12.82 -10.88 -34.30
C GLY A 114 -13.89 -9.90 -34.76
N GLU A 115 -14.76 -9.53 -33.82
CA GLU A 115 -15.87 -8.62 -34.07
C GLU A 115 -15.52 -7.21 -33.64
N ALA A 116 -15.96 -6.23 -34.41
CA ALA A 116 -15.89 -4.82 -34.06
C ALA A 116 -17.10 -4.44 -33.19
N THR A 117 -16.85 -3.94 -31.98
CA THR A 117 -17.90 -3.67 -30.99
C THR A 117 -17.70 -2.31 -30.32
N VAL A 118 -18.79 -1.69 -29.88
CA VAL A 118 -18.75 -0.48 -29.05
C VAL A 118 -18.30 -0.84 -27.62
N GLU A 119 -18.63 -2.05 -27.18
CA GLU A 119 -18.27 -2.61 -25.88
C GLU A 119 -16.74 -2.67 -25.68
N GLY A 120 -15.97 -2.87 -26.75
CA GLY A 120 -14.51 -2.77 -26.74
C GLY A 120 -14.02 -1.42 -26.22
N TYR A 121 -14.54 -0.32 -26.77
CA TYR A 121 -14.23 1.04 -26.31
C TYR A 121 -14.71 1.31 -24.87
N ILE A 122 -15.93 0.88 -24.53
CA ILE A 122 -16.47 1.06 -23.16
C ILE A 122 -15.56 0.37 -22.14
N ASN A 123 -15.13 -0.85 -22.43
CA ASN A 123 -14.27 -1.62 -21.53
C ASN A 123 -12.85 -1.04 -21.43
N ALA A 124 -12.28 -0.57 -22.54
CA ALA A 124 -10.98 0.11 -22.54
C ALA A 124 -11.00 1.36 -21.66
N LEU A 125 -12.02 2.21 -21.81
CA LEU A 125 -12.18 3.42 -20.99
C LEU A 125 -12.37 3.10 -19.50
N LYS A 126 -13.17 2.08 -19.16
CA LYS A 126 -13.34 1.61 -17.77
C LYS A 126 -12.05 1.09 -17.15
N LYS A 127 -11.15 0.51 -17.95
CA LYS A 127 -9.80 0.06 -17.52
C LYS A 127 -8.78 1.21 -17.45
N GLY A 128 -9.18 2.44 -17.73
CA GLY A 128 -8.33 3.62 -17.63
C GLY A 128 -7.46 3.89 -18.86
N VAL A 129 -7.79 3.32 -20.03
CA VAL A 129 -7.15 3.70 -21.29
C VAL A 129 -7.47 5.16 -21.61
N ARG A 130 -6.48 5.88 -22.15
CA ARG A 130 -6.57 7.31 -22.50
C ARG A 130 -6.28 7.60 -23.96
N LEU A 131 -5.73 6.65 -24.70
CA LEU A 131 -5.55 6.71 -26.15
C LEU A 131 -6.24 5.50 -26.77
N LEU A 132 -7.13 5.75 -27.72
CA LEU A 132 -7.96 4.74 -28.37
C LEU A 132 -7.78 4.87 -29.87
N GLU A 133 -7.62 3.73 -30.54
CA GLU A 133 -7.83 3.56 -31.98
C GLU A 133 -9.17 2.88 -32.23
#